data_AF-A0A2V5K4S0-F1
#
_entry.id   AF-A0A2V5K4S0-F1
#
_cell.length_a   1.000
_cell.length_b   1.000
_cell.length_c   1.000
_cell.angle_alpha   90.00
_cell.angle_beta   90.00
_cell.angle_gamma   90.00
#
_symmetry.space_group_name_H-M   'P 1'
#
loop_
_entity.id
_entity.type
_entity.pdbx_description
1 polymer ?
#
loop_
_entity_poly.entity_id
_entity_poly.type
_entity_poly.pdbx_seq_one_letter_code
_entity_poly.pdbx_strand_id
1 'polypeptide(L)'
;MQEEMIRQINSARPKYLISIGVRSSWLQRPTSDGLIFAWADDYLGKFYDVVGLVNILSRDHTDYYFDQLPEPMPQLGNYIFICRRKS
;
A
#
# COMPACT_ATOMS: atom_id res chain seq x y z
N MET A 1 -1.59 19.41 0.58
CA MET A 1 -1.08 18.32 1.46
C MET A 1 -0.74 17.06 0.66
N GLN A 2 -1.64 16.48 -0.15
CA GLN A 2 -1.31 15.28 -0.95
C GLN A 2 -0.08 15.48 -1.85
N GLU A 3 -0.03 16.58 -2.61
CA GLU A 3 1.10 16.92 -3.50
C GLU A 3 2.43 17.06 -2.75
N GLU A 4 2.40 17.64 -1.54
CA GLU A 4 3.59 17.80 -0.71
C GLU A 4 4.13 16.45 -0.24
N MET A 5 3.25 15.56 0.26
CA MET A 5 3.60 14.19 0.63
C MET A 5 4.19 13.43 -0.56
N ILE A 6 3.56 13.53 -1.73
CA ILE A 6 4.05 12.92 -2.97
C ILE A 6 5.45 13.43 -3.30
N ARG A 7 5.68 14.75 -3.24
CA ARG A 7 6.99 15.36 -3.50
C ARG A 7 8.05 14.85 -2.53
N GLN A 8 7.72 14.78 -1.24
CA GLN A 8 8.62 14.30 -0.19
C GLN A 8 9.01 12.82 -0.41
N ILE A 9 8.04 11.95 -0.69
CA ILE A 9 8.31 10.53 -0.96
C ILE A 9 9.14 10.35 -2.24
N ASN A 10 8.79 11.07 -3.31
CA ASN A 10 9.53 11.02 -4.57
C ASN A 10 10.99 11.46 -4.41
N SER A 11 11.24 12.49 -3.60
CA SER A 11 12.58 12.99 -3.34
C SER A 11 13.36 12.08 -2.39
N ALA A 12 12.72 11.56 -1.35
CA ALA A 12 13.38 10.72 -0.33
C ALA A 12 13.70 9.31 -0.84
N ARG A 13 12.93 8.80 -1.81
CA ARG A 13 13.10 7.46 -2.41
C ARG A 13 13.32 6.38 -1.34
N PRO A 14 12.37 6.22 -0.41
CA PRO A 14 12.58 5.39 0.77
C PRO A 14 12.86 3.92 0.38
N LYS A 15 13.69 3.25 1.17
CA LYS A 15 14.00 1.82 0.97
C LYS A 15 12.75 0.94 1.12
N TYR A 16 11.84 1.34 2.00
CA TYR A 16 10.57 0.67 2.25
C TYR A 16 9.41 1.66 2.23
N LEU A 17 8.28 1.23 1.69
CA LEU A 17 6.99 1.91 1.78
C LEU A 17 5.96 0.97 2.39
N ILE A 18 5.07 1.52 3.22
CA ILE A 18 3.93 0.80 3.78
C ILE A 18 2.69 1.33 3.08
N SER A 19 2.02 0.48 2.30
CA SER A 19 0.79 0.84 1.58
C SER A 19 -0.43 0.29 2.32
N ILE A 20 -1.38 1.17 2.66
CA ILE A 20 -2.56 0.81 3.46
C ILE A 20 -3.78 0.77 2.54
N GLY A 21 -4.21 -0.45 2.21
CA GLY A 21 -5.39 -0.75 1.40
C GLY A 21 -6.69 -0.85 2.21
N VAL A 22 -6.84 -0.01 3.24
CA VAL A 22 -8.04 0.01 4.12
C VAL A 22 -8.85 1.27 3.80
N ARG A 23 -9.89 1.13 2.95
CA ARG A 23 -10.65 2.30 2.44
C ARG A 23 -11.20 3.20 3.55
N SER A 24 -11.69 2.59 4.64
CA SER A 24 -12.27 3.33 5.77
C SER A 24 -11.23 4.18 6.52
N SER A 25 -9.95 3.79 6.54
CA SER A 25 -8.87 4.57 7.16
C SER A 25 -8.60 5.89 6.45
N TRP A 26 -8.88 5.95 5.14
CA TRP A 26 -8.71 7.15 4.33
C TRP A 26 -9.96 8.04 4.29
N LEU A 27 -11.11 7.53 4.77
CA LEU A 27 -12.41 8.20 4.71
C LEU A 27 -12.72 8.78 3.32
N GLN A 28 -12.31 8.07 2.26
CA GLN A 28 -12.48 8.52 0.88
C GLN A 28 -13.97 8.65 0.56
N ARG A 29 -14.36 9.81 0.02
CA ARG A 29 -15.71 10.10 -0.46
C ARG A 29 -15.69 10.17 -2.00
N PRO A 30 -16.84 10.02 -2.67
CA PRO A 30 -16.91 10.16 -4.13
C PRO A 30 -16.39 11.50 -4.67
N THR A 31 -16.44 12.56 -3.87
CA THR A 31 -15.94 13.90 -4.22
C THR A 31 -14.51 14.16 -3.75
N SER A 32 -13.86 13.19 -3.09
CA SER A 32 -12.47 13.33 -2.65
C SER A 32 -11.54 13.36 -3.85
N ASP A 33 -10.51 14.20 -3.77
CA ASP A 33 -9.40 14.16 -4.70
C ASP A 33 -8.68 12.80 -4.61
N GLY A 34 -8.62 12.09 -5.75
CA GLY A 34 -8.05 10.76 -5.88
C GLY A 34 -6.56 10.75 -6.23
N LEU A 35 -5.90 11.90 -6.32
CA LEU A 35 -4.52 12.04 -6.77
C LEU A 35 -3.56 11.10 -6.03
N ILE A 36 -3.60 11.04 -4.70
CA ILE A 36 -2.70 10.20 -3.91
C ILE A 36 -2.86 8.71 -4.19
N PHE A 37 -4.08 8.23 -4.48
CA PHE A 37 -4.33 6.82 -4.78
C PHE A 37 -3.82 6.47 -6.18
N ALA A 38 -4.17 7.28 -7.18
CA ALA A 38 -3.69 7.08 -8.55
C ALA A 38 -2.16 7.15 -8.63
N TRP A 39 -1.55 8.10 -7.91
CA TRP A 39 -0.09 8.19 -7.79
C TRP A 39 0.51 6.97 -7.08
N ALA A 40 -0.07 6.53 -5.96
CA ALA A 40 0.46 5.41 -5.18
C ALA A 40 0.46 4.11 -5.99
N ASP A 41 -0.62 3.82 -6.71
CA ASP A 41 -0.75 2.64 -7.57
C ASP A 41 0.35 2.62 -8.66
N ASP A 42 0.54 3.74 -9.36
CA ASP A 42 1.58 3.87 -10.38
C ASP A 42 3.00 3.82 -9.81
N TYR A 43 3.24 4.56 -8.72
CA TYR A 43 4.56 4.70 -8.11
C TYR A 43 5.05 3.39 -7.48
N LEU A 44 4.19 2.68 -6.75
CA LEU A 44 4.53 1.40 -6.17
C LEU A 44 4.78 0.34 -7.25
N GLY A 45 3.89 0.24 -8.25
CA GLY A 45 4.06 -0.72 -9.36
C GLY A 45 5.35 -0.50 -10.14
N LYS A 46 5.76 0.75 -10.35
CA LYS A 46 7.01 1.09 -11.04
C LYS A 46 8.24 0.79 -10.19
N PHE A 47 8.29 1.24 -8.95
CA PHE A 47 9.55 1.32 -8.20
C PHE A 47 9.70 0.34 -7.03
N TYR A 48 8.67 -0.46 -6.70
CA TYR A 48 8.70 -1.33 -5.52
C TYR A 48 8.18 -2.74 -5.82
N ASP A 49 8.72 -3.70 -5.07
CA ASP A 49 8.23 -5.07 -4.98
C ASP A 49 7.47 -5.24 -3.65
N VAL A 50 6.37 -5.99 -3.66
CA VAL A 50 5.69 -6.38 -2.42
C VAL A 50 6.51 -7.51 -1.79
N VAL A 51 6.98 -7.29 -0.56
CA VAL A 51 7.79 -8.26 0.20
C VAL A 51 7.11 -8.72 1.48
N GLY A 52 5.93 -8.18 1.77
CA GLY A 52 5.09 -8.61 2.88
C GLY A 52 3.65 -8.16 2.70
N LEU A 53 2.75 -8.93 3.29
CA LEU A 53 1.32 -8.68 3.32
C LEU A 53 0.79 -8.89 4.73
N VAL A 54 0.03 -7.92 5.22
CA VAL A 54 -0.88 -8.09 6.35
C VAL A 54 -2.29 -8.15 5.76
N ASN A 55 -2.91 -9.32 5.78
CA ASN A 55 -4.24 -9.55 5.21
C ASN A 55 -5.29 -9.52 6.32
N ILE A 56 -6.08 -8.45 6.39
CA ILE A 56 -7.04 -8.23 7.47
C ILE A 56 -8.39 -8.80 7.01
N LEU A 57 -8.67 -10.03 7.48
CA LEU A 57 -9.84 -10.80 7.07
C LEU A 57 -11.09 -10.43 7.89
N SER A 58 -10.93 -10.19 9.18
CA SER A 58 -12.00 -9.76 10.09
C SER A 58 -11.44 -8.96 11.26
N ARG A 59 -12.30 -8.55 12.19
CA ARG A 59 -11.88 -7.85 13.42
C ARG A 59 -10.94 -8.70 14.28
N ASP A 60 -11.15 -10.02 14.28
CA ASP A 60 -10.49 -10.95 15.20
C ASP A 60 -9.48 -11.86 14.48
N HIS A 61 -9.32 -11.68 13.16
CA HIS A 61 -8.43 -12.51 12.35
C HIS A 61 -7.67 -11.70 11.30
N THR A 62 -6.34 -11.80 11.35
CA THR A 62 -5.42 -11.17 10.41
C THR A 62 -4.30 -12.16 10.13
N ASP A 63 -4.02 -12.38 8.85
CA ASP A 63 -2.86 -13.16 8.43
C ASP A 63 -1.66 -12.24 8.21
N TYR A 64 -0.48 -12.73 8.57
CA TYR A 64 0.78 -12.01 8.41
C TYR A 64 1.73 -12.83 7.57
N TYR A 65 2.18 -12.24 6.47
CA TYR A 65 3.11 -12.82 5.53
C TYR A 65 4.34 -11.90 5.43
N PHE A 66 5.48 -12.39 5.88
CA PHE A 66 6.77 -11.71 5.79
C PHE A 66 7.73 -12.58 5.00
N ASP A 67 8.55 -11.96 4.14
CA ASP A 67 9.55 -12.60 3.27
C ASP A 67 9.02 -13.56 2.20
N GLN A 68 7.93 -14.29 2.47
CA GLN A 68 7.24 -15.17 1.53
C GLN A 68 5.77 -14.78 1.43
N LEU A 69 5.35 -14.39 0.23
CA LEU A 69 3.95 -14.14 -0.07
C LEU A 69 3.23 -15.44 -0.41
N PRO A 70 1.94 -15.56 -0.09
CA PRO A 70 1.14 -16.72 -0.46
C PRO A 70 0.95 -16.79 -1.98
N GLU A 71 1.09 -17.98 -2.55
CA GLU A 71 0.72 -18.27 -3.93
C GLU A 71 -0.35 -19.39 -3.98
N PRO A 72 -1.53 -19.15 -4.57
CA PRO A 72 -1.96 -17.89 -5.19
C PRO A 72 -2.23 -16.78 -4.18
N MET A 73 -2.21 -15.52 -4.64
CA MET A 73 -2.53 -14.37 -3.81
C MET A 73 -3.99 -14.46 -3.32
N PRO A 74 -4.28 -14.24 -2.01
CA PRO A 74 -5.63 -14.24 -1.51
C PRO A 74 -6.46 -13.09 -2.11
N GLN A 75 -7.78 -13.25 -2.13
CA GLN A 75 -8.67 -12.13 -2.43
C GLN A 75 -8.52 -11.06 -1.35
N LEU A 76 -8.10 -9.86 -1.76
CA LEU A 76 -7.79 -8.79 -0.82
C LEU A 76 -9.05 -7.98 -0.49
N GLY A 77 -9.37 -7.93 0.80
CA GLY A 77 -10.31 -6.97 1.38
C GLY A 77 -9.56 -5.76 1.93
N ASN A 78 -9.41 -5.71 3.26
CA ASN A 78 -8.54 -4.76 3.94
C ASN A 78 -7.14 -5.35 4.04
N TYR A 79 -6.12 -4.59 3.68
CA TYR A 79 -4.74 -5.09 3.73
C TYR A 79 -3.73 -3.98 3.97
N ILE A 80 -2.51 -4.40 4.34
CA ILE A 80 -1.33 -3.55 4.36
C ILE A 80 -0.22 -4.28 3.58
N PHE A 81 0.36 -3.60 2.59
CA PHE A 81 1.55 -4.08 1.92
C PHE A 81 2.80 -3.47 2.51
N ILE A 82 3.82 -4.31 2.63
CA ILE A 82 5.20 -3.91 2.90
C ILE A 82 5.93 -3.97 1.56
N CYS A 83 6.28 -2.81 1.04
CA CYS A 83 6.87 -2.64 -0.26
C CYS A 83 8.37 -2.32 -0.09
N ARG A 84 9.24 -3.06 -0.77
CA ARG A 84 10.68 -2.78 -0.83
C ARG A 84 11.02 -2.17 -2.17
N ARG A 85 11.84 -1.11 -2.18
CA ARG A 85 12.25 -0.46 -3.43
C ARG A 85 13.05 -1.44 -4.30
N LYS A 86 12.74 -1.50 -5.59
CA LYS A 86 13.50 -2.21 -6.61
C LYS A 86 14.93 -1.64 -6.67
N SER A 87 15.91 -2.52 -6.89
CA SER A 87 17.32 -2.12 -7.04
C SER A 87 17.56 -1.44 -8.38
#